data_AF-A0A9E3EBS0-F1
#
_entry.id   AF-A0A9E3EBS0-F1
#
_cell.length_a   1.000
_cell.length_b   1.000
_cell.length_c   1.000
_cell.angle_alpha   90.00
_cell.angle_beta   90.00
_cell.angle_gamma   90.00
#
_symmetry.space_group_name_H-M   'P 1'
#
loop_
_entity.id
_entity.type
_entity.pdbx_description
1 polymer ?
#
loop_
_entity_poly.entity_id
_entity_poly.type
_entity_poly.pdbx_seq_one_letter_code
_entity_poly.pdbx_strand_id
1 'polypeptide(L)'
;WAAAVRRYVDECVAGKTGPRAKDFNMRWIASMVADVHRILSRGGVFLYPWDAREPDRPGKLRLMYEANPLGLVVERAGGAIYDGHGPILDIQPEGLHQRVSVMLGAAEEVERLENLHAEAAV
;
A
#
# COMPACT_ATOMS: atom_id res chain seq x y z
N TRP A 1 11.44 6.33 -2.09
CA TRP A 1 10.01 6.39 -1.73
C TRP A 1 9.64 7.77 -1.22
N ALA A 2 8.35 8.12 -1.28
CA ALA A 2 7.81 9.33 -0.65
C ALA A 2 8.13 9.37 0.86
N ALA A 3 8.12 10.58 1.46
CA ALA A 3 8.42 10.76 2.88
C ALA A 3 7.47 9.97 3.78
N ALA A 4 6.16 9.97 3.46
CA ALA A 4 5.14 9.22 4.19
C ALA A 4 5.42 7.72 4.28
N VAL A 5 5.77 7.10 3.14
CA VAL A 5 6.13 5.68 3.08
C VAL A 5 7.38 5.36 3.89
N ARG A 6 8.42 6.21 3.79
CA ARG A 6 9.64 6.04 4.60
C ARG A 6 9.31 6.09 6.09
N ARG A 7 8.55 7.10 6.52
CA ARG A 7 8.09 7.22 7.91
C ARG A 7 7.29 6.02 8.37
N TYR A 8 6.37 5.49 7.55
CA TYR A 8 5.63 4.27 7.90
C TYR A 8 6.56 3.08 8.16
N VAL A 9 7.58 2.88 7.31
CA VAL A 9 8.57 1.81 7.47
C VAL A 9 9.43 2.05 8.72
N ASP A 10 9.91 3.27 8.95
CA ASP A 10 10.70 3.65 10.12
C ASP A 10 9.92 3.40 11.42
N GLU A 11 8.62 3.73 11.43
CA GLU A 11 7.71 3.46 12.54
C GLU A 11 7.55 1.96 12.81
N CYS A 12 7.50 1.12 11.77
CA CYS A 12 7.45 -0.33 11.91
C CYS A 12 8.78 -0.91 12.43
N VAL A 13 9.91 -0.38 11.96
CA VAL A 13 11.26 -0.80 12.37
C VAL A 13 11.56 -0.43 13.82
N ALA A 14 11.11 0.75 14.27
CA ALA A 14 11.24 1.15 15.67
C ALA A 14 10.47 0.24 16.65
N GLY A 15 9.42 -0.44 16.18
CA GLY A 15 8.70 -1.43 16.98
C GLY A 15 8.11 -0.85 18.26
N LYS A 16 8.27 -1.57 19.38
CA LYS A 16 7.79 -1.15 20.71
C LYS A 16 8.37 0.18 21.23
N THR A 17 9.53 0.61 20.76
CA THR A 17 10.13 1.89 21.19
C THR A 17 9.70 3.07 20.33
N GLY A 18 9.05 2.79 19.20
CA GLY A 18 8.50 3.79 18.30
C GLY A 18 7.07 4.21 18.63
N PRO A 19 6.50 5.14 17.85
CA PRO A 19 5.14 5.65 18.08
C PRO A 19 4.04 4.60 17.92
N ARG A 20 4.34 3.46 17.27
CA ARG A 20 3.40 2.35 17.11
C ARG A 20 3.28 1.47 18.35
N ALA A 21 4.24 1.55 19.29
CA ALA A 21 4.29 0.78 20.53
C ALA A 21 4.06 -0.75 20.37
N LYS A 22 4.32 -1.29 19.17
CA LYS A 22 4.15 -2.71 18.83
C LYS A 22 5.23 -3.15 17.86
N ASP A 23 5.69 -4.40 17.98
CA ASP A 23 6.70 -4.96 17.07
C ASP A 23 6.04 -5.45 15.77
N PHE A 24 6.75 -5.29 14.66
CA PHE A 24 6.32 -5.74 13.34
C PHE A 24 7.24 -6.82 12.80
N ASN A 25 6.71 -7.65 11.92
CA ASN A 25 7.49 -8.62 11.15
C ASN A 25 7.19 -8.42 9.66
N MET A 26 8.16 -8.70 8.80
CA MET A 26 8.07 -8.38 7.38
C MET A 26 8.24 -9.62 6.50
N ARG A 27 7.58 -9.61 5.34
CA ARG A 27 7.72 -10.64 4.30
C ARG A 27 7.72 -9.95 2.95
N TRP A 28 8.52 -10.46 2.03
CA TRP A 28 8.54 -10.04 0.64
C TRP A 28 8.72 -11.27 -0.24
N ILE A 29 7.63 -11.79 -0.82
CA ILE A 29 7.66 -12.99 -1.67
C ILE A 29 7.94 -12.62 -3.13
N ALA A 30 7.82 -11.33 -3.49
CA ALA A 30 7.85 -10.85 -4.87
C ALA A 30 6.78 -11.47 -5.78
N SER A 31 5.72 -12.03 -5.18
CA SER A 31 4.49 -12.46 -5.83
C SER A 31 3.34 -11.78 -5.11
N MET A 32 2.74 -10.78 -5.75
CA MET A 32 1.64 -10.01 -5.18
C MET A 32 0.51 -10.94 -4.72
N VAL A 33 0.18 -11.96 -5.51
CA VAL A 33 -0.85 -12.96 -5.17
C VAL A 33 -0.50 -13.69 -3.87
N ALA A 34 0.74 -14.14 -3.70
CA ALA A 34 1.15 -14.85 -2.48
C ALA A 34 1.14 -13.95 -1.24
N ASP A 35 1.58 -12.70 -1.39
CA ASP A 35 1.56 -11.71 -0.31
C ASP A 35 0.13 -11.32 0.08
N VAL A 36 -0.75 -11.07 -0.89
CA VAL A 36 -2.17 -10.75 -0.66
C VAL A 36 -2.94 -11.94 -0.09
N HIS A 37 -2.69 -13.17 -0.57
CA HIS A 37 -3.31 -14.37 0.00
C HIS A 37 -3.00 -14.52 1.50
N ARG A 38 -1.75 -14.26 1.91
CA ARG A 38 -1.38 -14.25 3.32
C ARG A 38 -2.13 -13.17 4.10
N ILE A 39 -2.27 -11.98 3.53
CA ILE A 39 -2.98 -10.86 4.17
C ILE A 39 -4.46 -11.21 4.35
N LEU A 40 -5.12 -11.77 3.33
CA LEU A 40 -6.51 -12.23 3.44
C LEU A 40 -6.69 -13.33 4.50
N SER A 41 -5.66 -14.14 4.73
CA SER A 41 -5.73 -15.25 5.69
C SER A 41 -5.53 -14.82 7.15
N ARG A 42 -4.71 -13.80 7.41
CA ARG A 42 -4.28 -13.46 8.78
C ARG A 42 -3.90 -12.00 9.02
N GLY A 43 -4.32 -11.10 8.13
CA GLY A 43 -4.00 -9.67 8.21
C GLY A 43 -2.58 -9.31 7.78
N GLY A 44 -2.28 -8.02 7.87
CA GLY A 44 -1.05 -7.38 7.42
C GLY A 44 -1.29 -6.35 6.33
N VAL A 45 -0.20 -5.76 5.84
CA VAL A 45 -0.23 -4.77 4.76
C VAL A 45 0.84 -5.10 3.72
N PHE A 46 0.53 -4.81 2.46
CA PHE A 46 1.40 -4.91 1.31
C PHE A 46 1.63 -3.51 0.73
N LEU A 47 2.88 -3.18 0.43
CA LEU A 47 3.26 -1.90 -0.14
C LEU A 47 4.08 -2.13 -1.42
N TYR A 48 3.63 -1.51 -2.51
CA TYR A 48 4.39 -1.29 -3.74
C TYR A 48 4.30 0.20 -4.12
N PRO A 49 4.97 1.07 -3.36
CA PRO A 49 4.80 2.51 -3.45
C PRO A 49 5.52 3.10 -4.68
N TRP A 50 5.21 4.36 -5.00
CA TRP A 50 6.04 5.18 -5.89
C TRP A 50 7.50 5.24 -5.42
N ASP A 51 8.43 5.29 -6.39
CA ASP A 51 9.86 5.30 -6.16
C ASP A 51 10.58 6.40 -6.96
N ALA A 52 11.43 7.17 -6.29
CA ALA A 52 12.22 8.25 -6.86
C ALA A 52 13.25 7.77 -7.89
N ARG A 53 13.53 6.46 -7.98
CA ARG A 53 14.37 5.88 -9.03
C ARG A 53 13.74 6.00 -10.43
N GLU A 54 12.41 6.03 -10.51
CA GLU A 54 11.66 6.20 -11.77
C GLU A 54 10.58 7.27 -11.55
N PRO A 55 10.97 8.55 -11.37
CA PRO A 55 10.08 9.58 -10.85
C PRO A 55 8.84 9.83 -11.74
N ASP A 56 9.01 9.68 -13.06
CA ASP A 56 7.93 9.85 -14.04
C ASP A 56 6.95 8.67 -14.11
N ARG A 57 7.16 7.62 -13.30
CA ARG A 57 6.28 6.46 -13.23
C ARG A 57 5.49 6.50 -11.92
N PRO A 58 4.15 6.53 -11.95
CA PRO A 58 3.33 6.62 -10.73
C PRO A 58 3.44 5.38 -9.83
N GLY A 59 3.98 4.27 -10.34
CA GLY A 59 4.24 3.04 -9.61
C GLY A 59 4.71 1.94 -10.54
N LYS A 60 4.72 0.70 -10.05
CA LYS A 60 5.18 -0.47 -10.83
C LYS A 60 4.06 -1.42 -11.24
N LEU A 61 3.08 -1.62 -10.37
CA LEU A 61 1.93 -2.48 -10.64
C LEU A 61 0.96 -1.76 -11.58
N ARG A 62 0.16 -2.52 -12.32
CA ARG A 62 -0.85 -1.98 -13.24
C ARG A 62 -2.21 -1.91 -12.59
N LEU A 63 -2.89 -0.80 -12.85
CA LEU A 63 -4.21 -0.52 -12.34
C LEU A 63 -5.20 -1.62 -12.73
N MET A 64 -5.30 -1.92 -14.02
CA MET A 64 -6.40 -2.74 -14.55
C MET A 64 -6.36 -4.22 -14.18
N TYR A 65 -5.17 -4.82 -14.06
CA TYR A 65 -5.02 -6.27 -13.97
C TYR A 65 -4.12 -6.74 -12.83
N GLU A 66 -3.65 -5.82 -11.97
CA GLU A 66 -2.98 -6.16 -10.71
C GLU A 66 -3.68 -5.48 -9.53
N ALA A 67 -3.84 -4.15 -9.57
CA ALA A 67 -4.39 -3.39 -8.45
C ALA A 67 -5.93 -3.54 -8.30
N ASN A 68 -6.71 -3.25 -9.35
CA ASN A 68 -8.17 -3.33 -9.31
C ASN A 68 -8.72 -4.71 -8.91
N PRO A 69 -8.29 -5.84 -9.52
CA PRO A 69 -8.86 -7.13 -9.16
C PRO A 69 -8.56 -7.52 -7.71
N LEU A 70 -7.32 -7.33 -7.24
CA LEU A 70 -6.96 -7.67 -5.86
C LEU A 70 -7.50 -6.66 -4.84
N GLY A 71 -7.61 -5.39 -5.23
CA GLY A 71 -8.25 -4.34 -4.44
C GLY A 71 -9.70 -4.67 -4.13
N LEU A 72 -10.48 -5.08 -5.14
CA LEU A 72 -11.87 -5.48 -4.95
C LEU A 72 -11.99 -6.67 -3.98
N VAL A 73 -11.12 -7.68 -4.11
CA VAL A 73 -11.14 -8.82 -3.17
C VAL A 73 -10.84 -8.37 -1.74
N VAL A 74 -9.86 -7.49 -1.55
CA VAL A 74 -9.47 -7.01 -0.22
C VAL A 74 -10.53 -6.12 0.42
N GLU A 75 -11.12 -5.18 -0.34
CA GLU A 75 -12.24 -4.37 0.18
C GLU A 75 -13.44 -5.23 0.58
N ARG A 76 -13.75 -6.28 -0.21
CA ARG A 76 -14.83 -7.22 0.13
C ARG A 76 -14.51 -8.09 1.35
N ALA A 77 -13.24 -8.20 1.72
CA ALA A 77 -12.81 -8.83 2.96
C ALA A 77 -12.69 -7.83 4.14
N GLY A 78 -13.12 -6.58 3.97
CA GLY A 78 -13.07 -5.54 5.01
C GLY A 78 -11.70 -4.84 5.14
N GLY A 79 -10.79 -5.07 4.20
CA GLY A 79 -9.55 -4.30 4.07
C GLY A 79 -9.71 -3.04 3.24
N ALA A 80 -8.59 -2.39 2.93
CA ALA A 80 -8.55 -1.21 2.08
C ALA A 80 -7.42 -1.27 1.05
N ILE A 81 -7.54 -0.44 0.01
CA ILE A 81 -6.54 -0.27 -1.05
C ILE A 81 -6.41 1.22 -1.43
N TYR A 82 -5.19 1.74 -1.36
CA TYR A 82 -4.86 3.16 -1.49
C TYR A 82 -3.62 3.33 -2.38
N ASP A 83 -3.58 4.38 -3.22
CA ASP A 83 -2.44 4.61 -4.12
C ASP A 83 -1.37 5.58 -3.58
N GLY A 84 -1.65 6.30 -2.50
CA GLY A 84 -0.82 7.43 -2.05
C GLY A 84 -1.53 8.78 -2.15
N HIS A 85 -2.67 8.82 -2.84
CA HIS A 85 -3.52 10.00 -3.04
C HIS A 85 -5.00 9.72 -2.76
N GLY A 86 -5.52 8.55 -3.12
CA GLY A 86 -6.92 8.17 -2.89
C GLY A 86 -7.20 6.66 -3.04
N PRO A 87 -8.47 6.24 -2.89
CA PRO A 87 -8.90 4.85 -3.06
C PRO A 87 -8.64 4.37 -4.49
N ILE A 88 -8.03 3.20 -4.66
CA ILE A 88 -7.66 2.71 -6.00
C ILE A 88 -8.88 2.41 -6.89
N LEU A 89 -9.98 1.91 -6.31
CA LEU A 89 -11.15 1.52 -7.10
C LEU A 89 -11.95 2.70 -7.65
N ASP A 90 -11.68 3.93 -7.18
CA ASP A 90 -12.30 5.16 -7.68
C ASP A 90 -11.48 5.81 -8.81
N ILE A 91 -10.30 5.29 -9.13
CA ILE A 91 -9.44 5.82 -10.19
C ILE A 91 -10.07 5.53 -11.55
N GLN A 92 -10.47 6.58 -12.27
CA GLN A 92 -10.83 6.49 -13.68
C GLN A 92 -9.57 6.20 -14.52
N PRO A 93 -9.46 5.04 -15.21
CA PRO A 93 -8.26 4.71 -15.96
C PRO A 93 -8.07 5.60 -17.20
N GLU A 94 -6.84 6.03 -17.43
CA GLU A 94 -6.41 6.78 -18.63
C GLU A 94 -5.81 5.88 -19.72
N GLY A 95 -5.50 4.62 -19.38
CA GLY A 95 -4.97 3.65 -20.32
C GLY A 95 -4.89 2.23 -19.77
N LEU A 96 -4.89 1.25 -20.69
CA LEU A 96 -4.93 -0.18 -20.32
C LEU A 96 -3.74 -0.61 -19.44
N HIS A 97 -2.56 -0.05 -19.71
CA HIS A 97 -1.32 -0.38 -18.99
C HIS A 97 -0.92 0.68 -17.96
N GLN A 98 -1.86 1.53 -17.54
CA GLN A 98 -1.63 2.53 -16.50
C GLN A 98 -1.06 1.86 -15.26
N ARG A 99 0.04 2.44 -14.76
CA ARG A 99 0.66 2.00 -13.52
C ARG A 99 0.14 2.79 -12.34
N VAL A 100 0.25 2.20 -11.17
CA VAL A 100 -0.23 2.80 -9.93
C VAL A 100 0.64 2.31 -8.77
N SER A 101 0.85 3.18 -7.79
CA SER A 101 1.38 2.82 -6.47
C SER A 101 0.31 2.05 -5.71
N VAL A 102 0.66 1.04 -4.91
CA VAL A 102 -0.33 0.20 -4.22
C VAL A 102 0.03 0.03 -2.75
N MET A 103 -0.86 0.44 -1.88
CA MET A 103 -0.87 0.10 -0.45
C MET A 103 -2.18 -0.64 -0.15
N LEU A 104 -2.10 -1.90 0.27
CA LEU A 104 -3.25 -2.80 0.36
C LEU A 104 -3.18 -3.67 1.61
N GLY A 105 -4.29 -3.84 2.32
CA GLY A 105 -4.40 -4.82 3.41
C GLY A 105 -5.37 -4.43 4.50
N ALA A 106 -5.00 -4.68 5.76
CA ALA A 106 -5.78 -4.32 6.93
C ALA A 106 -6.09 -2.82 6.93
N ALA A 107 -7.37 -2.47 7.10
CA ALA A 107 -7.87 -1.11 6.91
C ALA A 107 -7.15 -0.09 7.81
N GLU A 108 -6.87 -0.46 9.07
CA GLU A 108 -6.17 0.39 10.03
C GLU A 108 -4.70 0.68 9.68
N GLU A 109 -4.03 -0.24 8.98
CA GLU A 109 -2.66 -0.01 8.52
C GLU A 109 -2.64 0.85 7.24
N VAL A 110 -3.65 0.71 6.38
CA VAL A 110 -3.83 1.57 5.21
C VAL A 110 -4.20 3.00 5.63
N GLU A 111 -5.12 3.16 6.59
CA GLU A 111 -5.47 4.44 7.18
C GLU A 111 -4.25 5.15 7.79
N ARG A 112 -3.34 4.41 8.44
CA ARG A 112 -2.07 4.99 8.92
C ARG A 112 -1.24 5.55 7.77
N LEU A 113 -1.18 4.85 6.64
CA LEU A 113 -0.46 5.33 5.45
C LEU A 113 -1.14 6.56 4.83
N GLU A 114 -2.47 6.60 4.77
CA GLU A 114 -3.24 7.75 4.29
C GLU A 114 -2.93 9.00 5.13
N ASN A 115 -3.03 8.88 6.46
CA ASN A 115 -2.72 9.97 7.38
C ASN A 115 -1.29 10.50 7.21
N LEU A 116 -0.31 9.60 7.06
CA LEU A 116 1.08 10.00 6.83
C LEU A 116 1.29 10.71 5.47
N HIS A 117 0.53 10.35 4.43
CA HIS A 117 0.56 11.07 3.15
C HIS A 117 -0.10 12.44 3.27
N ALA A 118 -1.22 12.54 3.98
CA ALA A 118 -1.90 13.82 4.23
C ALA A 118 -1.00 14.78 5.04
N GLU A 119 -0.33 14.30 6.09
CA GLU A 119 0.63 15.07 6.89
C GLU A 119 1.81 15.58 6.05
N ALA A 120 2.25 14.83 5.04
CA ALA A 120 3.38 15.19 4.19
C ALA A 120 3.02 16.12 3.02
N ALA A 121 1.72 16.34 2.76
CA ALA A 121 1.23 17.25 1.73
C ALA A 121 1.06 18.70 2.22
N VAL A 122 1.18 18.92 3.54
CA VAL A 122 1.20 20.22 4.22
C VAL A 122 2.63 20.75 4.30
#